data_AF-A0A2U1APE4-F1
#
_entry.id   AF-A0A2U1APE4-F1
#
_cell.length_a   1.000
_cell.length_b   1.000
_cell.length_c   1.000
_cell.angle_alpha   90.00
_cell.angle_beta   90.00
_cell.angle_gamma   90.00
#
_symmetry.space_group_name_H-M   'P 1'
#
loop_
_entity.id
_entity.type
_entity.pdbx_description
1 polymer ?
#
loop_
_entity_poly.entity_id
_entity_poly.type
_entity_poly.pdbx_seq_one_letter_code
_entity_poly.pdbx_strand_id
1 'polypeptide(L)'
;MSKTTSNILFFVSGAAVGAVAGILFAPEKGRETRSWLSYRLEKYRDTLSDLLEELVEDRNRVTSSAKSEGQRVIQDAKDKAEKLLGDVDSLINEINSRKEI
;
A
#
# COMPACT_ATOMS: atom_id res chain seq x y z
N MET A 1 -2.47 -22.48 -11.44
CA MET A 1 -1.96 -21.13 -11.11
C MET A 1 -1.47 -21.15 -9.66
N SER A 2 -0.18 -21.32 -9.37
CA SER A 2 0.34 -21.40 -7.98
C SER A 2 1.81 -20.95 -7.89
N LYS A 3 2.55 -21.12 -8.99
CA LYS A 3 3.96 -20.72 -9.09
C LYS A 3 4.16 -19.20 -9.00
N THR A 4 3.34 -18.38 -9.67
CA THR A 4 3.48 -16.92 -9.62
C THR A 4 3.24 -16.35 -8.23
N THR A 5 2.17 -16.79 -7.54
CA THR A 5 1.90 -16.38 -6.15
C THR A 5 3.02 -16.81 -5.22
N SER A 6 3.53 -18.04 -5.35
CA SER A 6 4.67 -18.51 -4.54
C SER A 6 5.94 -17.69 -4.80
N ASN A 7 6.25 -17.35 -6.05
CA ASN A 7 7.43 -16.56 -6.38
C ASN A 7 7.36 -15.14 -5.81
N ILE A 8 6.19 -14.50 -5.83
CA ILE A 8 5.99 -13.18 -5.22
C ILE A 8 6.19 -13.27 -3.70
N LEU A 9 5.67 -14.32 -3.06
CA LEU A 9 5.87 -14.54 -1.63
C LEU A 9 7.35 -14.69 -1.28
N PHE A 10 8.10 -15.51 -2.02
CA PHE A 10 9.54 -15.65 -1.81
C PHE A 10 10.31 -14.35 -2.01
N PHE A 11 9.94 -13.55 -3.02
CA PHE A 11 10.54 -12.24 -3.24
C PHE A 11 10.28 -11.28 -2.07
N VAL A 12 9.03 -11.16 -1.62
CA VAL A 12 8.66 -10.31 -0.49
C VAL A 12 9.34 -10.77 0.80
N SER A 13 9.42 -12.09 1.03
CA SER A 13 10.14 -12.64 2.18
C SER A 13 11.64 -12.30 2.12
N GLY A 14 12.28 -12.47 0.97
CA GLY A 14 13.69 -12.10 0.79
C GLY A 14 13.94 -10.60 0.97
N ALA A 15 13.07 -9.77 0.39
CA ALA A 15 13.14 -8.31 0.51
C ALA A 15 12.95 -7.86 1.96
N ALA A 16 12.01 -8.46 2.71
CA ALA A 16 11.78 -8.15 4.11
C ALA A 16 13.02 -8.47 4.97
N VAL A 17 13.59 -9.66 4.79
CA VAL A 17 14.83 -10.07 5.49
C VAL A 17 15.98 -9.12 5.14
N GLY A 18 16.14 -8.77 3.86
CA GLY A 18 17.16 -7.84 3.39
C GLY A 18 16.98 -6.42 3.95
N ALA A 19 15.76 -5.91 4.02
CA ALA A 19 15.46 -4.59 4.57
C ALA A 19 15.76 -4.54 6.08
N VAL A 20 15.36 -5.56 6.83
CA VAL A 20 15.68 -5.65 8.27
C VAL A 20 17.19 -5.69 8.48
N ALA A 21 17.90 -6.54 7.73
CA ALA A 21 19.35 -6.62 7.79
C ALA A 21 20.01 -5.28 7.41
N GLY A 22 19.52 -4.59 6.38
CA GLY A 22 20.03 -3.29 5.94
C GLY A 22 19.86 -2.19 7.00
N ILE A 23 18.68 -2.11 7.63
CA ILE A 23 18.40 -1.14 8.70
C ILE A 23 19.28 -1.41 9.93
N LEU A 24 19.50 -2.68 10.28
CA LEU A 24 20.38 -3.04 11.40
C LEU A 24 21.84 -2.70 11.14
N PHE A 25 22.32 -2.88 9.90
CA PHE A 25 23.72 -2.63 9.55
C PHE A 25 24.03 -1.14 9.35
N ALA A 26 23.06 -0.37 8.85
CA ALA A 26 23.20 1.06 8.58
C ALA A 26 21.98 1.83 9.11
N PRO A 27 21.92 2.11 10.43
CA PRO A 27 20.83 2.88 11.00
C PRO A 27 21.01 4.38 10.71
N GLU A 28 20.00 4.98 10.09
CA GLU A 28 19.85 6.43 10.05
C GLU A 28 19.28 6.97 11.37
N LYS A 29 19.39 8.29 11.59
CA LYS A 29 18.77 8.92 12.75
C LYS A 29 17.25 8.78 12.65
N GLY A 30 16.61 8.29 13.71
CA GLY A 30 15.17 8.04 13.71
C GLY A 30 14.30 9.25 13.33
N ARG A 31 14.75 10.49 13.59
CA ARG A 31 14.06 11.70 13.12
C ARG A 31 14.04 11.83 11.59
N GLU A 32 15.16 11.55 10.93
CA GLU A 32 15.28 11.62 9.46
C GLU A 32 14.50 10.49 8.82
N THR A 33 14.63 9.26 9.34
CA THR A 33 13.90 8.09 8.85
C THR A 33 12.38 8.28 8.94
N ARG A 34 11.87 8.87 10.05
CA ARG A 34 10.44 9.19 10.19
C ARG A 34 9.99 10.24 9.18
N SER A 35 10.74 11.32 9.03
CA SER A 35 10.40 12.39 8.06
C SER A 35 10.35 11.84 6.63
N TRP A 36 11.36 11.05 6.26
CA TRP A 36 11.44 10.41 4.95
C TRP A 36 10.29 9.41 4.74
N LEU A 37 10.00 8.59 5.76
CA LEU A 37 8.96 7.56 5.68
C LEU A 37 7.56 8.19 5.56
N SER A 38 7.23 9.20 6.37
CA SER A 38 5.96 9.93 6.27
C SER A 38 5.76 10.51 4.87
N TYR A 39 6.77 11.19 4.33
CA TYR A 39 6.72 11.76 2.98
C TYR A 39 6.49 10.69 1.90
N ARG A 40 7.15 9.53 2.05
CA ARG A 40 7.02 8.42 1.11
C ARG A 40 5.64 7.77 1.17
N LEU A 41 5.08 7.60 2.37
CA LEU A 41 3.74 7.07 2.62
C LEU A 41 2.67 7.96 2.00
N GLU A 42 2.74 9.27 2.21
CA GLU A 42 1.81 10.25 1.62
C GLU A 42 1.79 10.14 0.09
N LYS A 43 2.96 10.10 -0.54
CA LYS A 43 3.06 9.94 -2.00
C LYS A 43 2.47 8.61 -2.50
N TYR A 44 2.69 7.52 -1.77
CA TYR A 44 2.09 6.22 -2.14
C TYR A 44 0.59 6.22 -1.96
N ARG A 45 0.09 6.86 -0.89
CA ARG A 45 -1.34 7.05 -0.65
C ARG A 45 -1.99 7.77 -1.82
N ASP A 46 -1.42 8.88 -2.27
CA ASP A 46 -1.96 9.63 -3.43
C ASP A 46 -1.93 8.79 -4.70
N THR A 47 -0.82 8.09 -4.97
CA THR A 47 -0.71 7.19 -6.13
C THR A 47 -1.76 6.08 -6.09
N LEU A 48 -2.03 5.51 -4.91
CA LEU A 48 -3.07 4.49 -4.76
C LEU A 48 -4.46 5.06 -4.96
N SER A 49 -4.74 6.26 -4.43
CA SER A 49 -6.00 6.96 -4.66
C SER A 49 -6.26 7.19 -6.15
N ASP A 50 -5.26 7.68 -6.89
CA ASP A 50 -5.35 7.90 -8.34
C ASP A 50 -5.64 6.60 -9.10
N LEU A 51 -4.90 5.51 -8.78
CA LEU A 51 -5.11 4.21 -9.41
C LEU A 51 -6.51 3.64 -9.10
N LEU A 52 -7.00 3.82 -7.88
CA LEU A 52 -8.34 3.37 -7.50
C LEU A 52 -9.42 4.16 -8.23
N GLU A 53 -9.23 5.48 -8.38
CA GLU A 53 -10.13 6.35 -9.13
C GLU A 53 -10.17 5.94 -10.61
N GLU A 54 -9.02 5.69 -11.22
CA GLU A 54 -8.91 5.18 -12.60
C GLU A 54 -9.63 3.82 -12.76
N LEU A 55 -9.46 2.90 -11.80
CA LEU A 55 -10.15 1.60 -11.80
C LEU A 55 -11.67 1.74 -11.68
N VAL A 56 -12.15 2.71 -10.89
CA VAL A 56 -13.58 3.01 -10.72
C VAL A 56 -14.15 3.73 -11.95
N GLU A 57 -13.34 4.48 -12.68
CA GLU A 57 -13.76 5.17 -13.90
C GLU A 57 -13.81 4.20 -15.09
N ASP A 58 -12.82 3.31 -15.23
CA ASP A 58 -12.73 2.32 -16.31
C ASP A 58 -13.81 1.20 -16.19
N ARG A 59 -14.41 1.06 -15.00
CA ARG A 59 -15.61 0.25 -14.72
C ARG A 59 -16.82 0.58 -15.62
N ASN A 60 -16.91 1.79 -16.16
CA ASN A 60 -18.02 2.18 -17.05
C ASN A 60 -17.83 1.73 -18.51
N ARG A 61 -16.66 1.19 -18.89
CA ARG A 61 -16.34 0.84 -20.29
C ARG A 61 -16.51 -0.65 -20.64
N VAL A 62 -16.71 -1.53 -19.66
CA VAL A 62 -16.77 -3.00 -19.88
C VAL A 62 -18.22 -3.51 -19.86
N THR A 63 -18.75 -3.88 -21.04
CA THR A 63 -20.16 -4.25 -21.26
C THR A 63 -20.36 -5.79 -21.38
N SER A 64 -20.40 -6.55 -20.29
CA SER A 64 -20.89 -7.95 -20.33
C SER A 64 -21.14 -8.53 -18.92
N SER A 65 -21.69 -9.74 -18.83
CA SER A 65 -22.01 -10.54 -17.62
C SER A 65 -20.85 -10.68 -16.60
N ALA A 66 -19.61 -10.39 -16.99
CA ALA A 66 -18.50 -10.12 -16.07
C ALA A 66 -18.73 -8.93 -15.12
N LYS A 67 -19.74 -8.09 -15.39
CA LYS A 67 -20.11 -6.90 -14.60
C LYS A 67 -20.55 -7.26 -13.18
N SER A 68 -21.35 -8.30 -12.97
CA SER A 68 -21.87 -8.59 -11.61
C SER A 68 -20.79 -9.14 -10.68
N GLU A 69 -19.95 -10.07 -11.17
CA GLU A 69 -18.81 -10.59 -10.40
C GLU A 69 -17.69 -9.57 -10.29
N GLY A 70 -17.36 -8.86 -11.37
CA GLY A 70 -16.40 -7.77 -11.36
C GLY A 70 -16.82 -6.62 -10.45
N GLN A 71 -18.12 -6.30 -10.37
CA GLN A 71 -18.63 -5.28 -9.47
C GLN A 71 -18.41 -5.64 -8.00
N ARG A 72 -18.66 -6.89 -7.63
CA ARG A 72 -18.38 -7.43 -6.29
C ARG A 72 -16.89 -7.39 -5.97
N VAL A 73 -16.04 -7.90 -6.86
CA VAL A 73 -14.58 -7.92 -6.63
C VAL A 73 -14.01 -6.50 -6.50
N ILE A 74 -14.49 -5.56 -7.31
CA ILE A 74 -14.03 -4.17 -7.25
C ILE A 74 -14.60 -3.46 -6.02
N GLN A 75 -15.81 -3.80 -5.56
CA GLN A 75 -16.35 -3.28 -4.30
C GLN A 75 -15.53 -3.81 -3.11
N ASP A 76 -15.23 -5.11 -3.06
CA ASP A 76 -14.37 -5.70 -2.03
C ASP A 76 -12.95 -5.10 -2.05
N ALA A 77 -12.43 -4.82 -3.25
CA ALA A 77 -11.12 -4.16 -3.41
C ALA A 77 -11.17 -2.71 -2.92
N LYS A 78 -12.24 -1.96 -3.24
CA LYS A 78 -12.46 -0.59 -2.77
C LYS A 78 -12.56 -0.54 -1.25
N ASP A 79 -13.37 -1.41 -0.64
CA ASP A 79 -13.56 -1.46 0.82
C ASP A 79 -12.25 -1.79 1.55
N LYS A 80 -11.44 -2.70 0.98
CA LYS A 80 -10.10 -3.00 1.51
C LYS A 80 -9.14 -1.84 1.32
N ALA A 81 -9.20 -1.15 0.19
CA ALA A 81 -8.36 0.00 -0.08
C ALA A 81 -8.68 1.17 0.83
N GLU A 82 -9.96 1.47 1.08
CA GLU A 82 -10.39 2.49 2.05
C GLU A 82 -9.88 2.18 3.47
N LYS A 83 -9.94 0.90 3.89
CA LYS A 83 -9.34 0.47 5.16
C LYS A 83 -7.82 0.69 5.17
N LEU A 84 -7.11 0.31 4.12
CA LEU A 84 -5.67 0.54 4.01
C LEU A 84 -5.32 2.02 4.05
N LEU A 85 -6.10 2.88 3.39
CA LEU A 85 -5.90 4.33 3.43
C LEU A 85 -6.06 4.87 4.86
N GLY A 86 -7.09 4.42 5.58
CA GLY A 86 -7.29 4.79 6.99
C GLY A 86 -6.18 4.29 7.91
N ASP A 87 -5.68 3.08 7.68
CA ASP A 87 -4.53 2.53 8.42
C ASP A 87 -3.25 3.33 8.12
N VAL A 88 -3.04 3.73 6.87
CA VAL A 88 -1.91 4.58 6.46
C VAL A 88 -2.00 5.97 7.09
N ASP A 89 -3.17 6.61 7.08
CA ASP A 89 -3.37 7.91 7.75
C ASP A 89 -3.10 7.81 9.25
N SER A 90 -3.55 6.73 9.89
CA SER A 90 -3.29 6.46 11.31
C SER A 90 -1.79 6.30 11.58
N LEU A 91 -1.07 5.55 10.73
CA LEU A 91 0.39 5.38 10.82
C LEU A 91 1.14 6.70 10.61
N ILE A 92 0.76 7.51 9.63
CA ILE A 92 1.36 8.83 9.38
C ILE A 92 1.16 9.73 10.62
N ASN A 93 -0.06 9.76 11.16
CA ASN A 93 -0.38 10.54 12.36
C ASN A 93 0.39 10.06 13.59
N GLU A 94 0.59 8.75 13.76
CA GLU A 94 1.37 8.19 14.85
C GLU A 94 2.88 8.51 14.71
N ILE A 95 3.42 8.42 13.50
CA ILE A 95 4.81 8.79 13.19
C ILE A 95 5.05 10.28 13.46
N ASN A 96 4.11 11.14 13.07
CA ASN A 96 4.19 12.58 13.24
C ASN A 96 3.96 13.01 14.70
N SER A 97 3.04 12.40 15.43
CA SER A 97 2.78 12.73 16.85
C SER A 97 3.96 12.37 17.75
N ARG A 98 4.71 11.31 17.41
CA ARG A 98 5.92 10.88 18.13
C ARG A 98 7.18 11.70 17.76
N LYS A 99 7.04 12.73 16.92
CA LYS A 99 8.07 13.72 16.55
C LYS A 99 8.09 14.93 17.50
N GLU A 100 6.96 15.21 18.15
CA GLU A 100 6.73 16.39 19.01
C GLU A 100 7.09 16.15 20.50
N ILE A 101 7.64 14.97 20.83
CA ILE A 101 8.15 14.61 22.17
C ILE A 101 9.67 14.47 22.14
#